data_AF-A0AAW2XKJ2-F1
#
_entry.id   AF-A0AAW2XKJ2-F1
#
_cell.length_a   1.000
_cell.length_b   1.000
_cell.length_c   1.000
_cell.angle_alpha   90.00
_cell.angle_beta   90.00
_cell.angle_gamma   90.00
#
_symmetry.space_group_name_H-M   'P 1'
#
loop_
_entity.id
_entity.type
_entity.pdbx_description
1 polymer ?
#
loop_
_entity_poly.entity_id
_entity_poly.type
_entity_poly.pdbx_seq_one_letter_code
_entity_poly.pdbx_strand_id
1 'polypeptide(L)'
;MQAPNFELVFDNPSGPVPTIQNIVSTVNLDCNLNLAEISLKTKNSEYNPKCFYAVIMRIKEPKTTALIFAFGKMVCTRAKTEQESRLAARKFARVVQKVGFLVRFNGFRIQNMVGSCDVKFPVRLENIICEHRVYSVYESKIFLGLIIG
;
A
#
# COMPACT_ATOMS: atom_id res chain seq x y z
N MET A 1 -31.04 -18.47 -14.52
CA MET A 1 -31.46 -17.29 -13.73
C MET A 1 -30.36 -16.26 -13.85
N GLN A 2 -30.67 -15.13 -14.48
CA GLN A 2 -29.76 -13.98 -14.61
C GLN A 2 -29.59 -13.35 -13.23
N ALA A 3 -28.36 -13.08 -12.82
CA ALA A 3 -28.11 -12.28 -11.63
C ALA A 3 -28.70 -10.88 -11.88
N PRO A 4 -29.43 -10.29 -10.92
CA PRO A 4 -29.93 -8.93 -11.08
C PRO A 4 -28.73 -7.98 -11.24
N ASN A 5 -28.76 -7.14 -12.27
CA ASN A 5 -27.86 -6.00 -12.42
C ASN A 5 -28.11 -5.03 -11.26
N PHE A 6 -27.33 -5.17 -10.19
CA PHE A 6 -27.16 -4.09 -9.22
C PHE A 6 -26.26 -3.04 -9.86
N GLU A 7 -26.85 -2.07 -10.54
CA GLU A 7 -26.16 -0.79 -10.74
C GLU A 7 -25.94 -0.20 -9.34
N LEU A 8 -24.69 -0.22 -8.86
CA LEU A 8 -24.30 0.42 -7.62
C LEU A 8 -24.38 1.93 -7.83
N VAL A 9 -25.53 2.52 -7.50
CA VAL A 9 -25.72 3.97 -7.45
C VAL A 9 -24.95 4.50 -6.24
N PHE A 10 -23.80 5.13 -6.46
CA PHE A 10 -22.98 5.76 -5.41
C PHE A 10 -23.43 7.19 -5.07
N ASP A 11 -24.47 7.72 -5.72
CA ASP A 11 -24.92 9.11 -5.59
C ASP A 11 -25.91 9.33 -4.44
N ASN A 12 -25.67 8.72 -3.28
CA ASN A 12 -26.39 9.06 -2.06
C ASN A 12 -25.51 9.94 -1.16
N PRO A 13 -25.70 11.28 -1.13
CA PRO A 13 -24.86 12.20 -0.36
C PRO A 13 -24.94 12.01 1.16
N SER A 14 -25.83 11.12 1.62
CA SER A 14 -26.12 10.82 3.03
C SER A 14 -25.30 9.64 3.59
N GLY A 15 -24.59 8.89 2.74
CA GLY A 15 -23.87 7.68 3.14
C GLY A 15 -22.50 7.94 3.80
N PRO A 16 -21.93 6.97 4.52
CA PRO A 16 -20.60 7.09 5.08
C PRO A 16 -19.56 7.25 3.97
N VAL A 17 -18.77 8.31 4.01
CA VAL A 17 -17.76 8.61 2.98
C VAL A 17 -16.49 7.81 3.28
N PRO A 18 -16.08 6.86 2.42
CA PRO A 18 -14.82 6.15 2.60
C PRO A 18 -13.63 7.09 2.38
N THR A 19 -12.57 6.86 3.13
CA THR A 19 -11.31 7.60 3.05
C THR A 19 -10.17 6.65 2.71
N ILE A 20 -9.27 7.08 1.82
CA ILE A 20 -8.06 6.32 1.50
C ILE A 20 -7.07 6.43 2.66
N GLN A 21 -6.66 5.28 3.17
CA GLN A 21 -5.71 5.18 4.29
C GLN A 21 -4.30 4.84 3.83
N ASN A 22 -4.18 4.08 2.74
CA ASN A 22 -2.88 3.66 2.24
C ASN A 22 -2.94 3.30 0.76
N ILE A 23 -1.92 3.70 0.02
CA ILE A 23 -1.67 3.29 -1.35
C ILE A 23 -0.32 2.61 -1.40
N VAL A 24 -0.30 1.43 -2.00
CA VAL A 24 0.91 0.66 -2.30
C VAL A 24 1.18 0.77 -3.78
N SER A 25 2.37 1.24 -4.14
CA SER A 25 2.83 1.32 -5.53
C SER A 25 4.16 0.62 -5.72
N THR A 26 4.47 0.29 -6.96
CA THR A 26 5.78 -0.23 -7.36
C THR A 26 6.35 0.58 -8.50
N VAL A 27 7.67 0.60 -8.61
CA VAL A 27 8.41 1.14 -9.75
C VAL A 27 9.67 0.32 -9.97
N ASN A 28 10.18 0.30 -11.19
CA ASN A 28 11.48 -0.28 -11.53
C ASN A 28 12.53 0.83 -11.73
N LEU A 29 13.68 0.67 -11.07
CA LEU A 29 14.85 1.54 -11.18
C LEU A 29 15.79 1.13 -12.33
N ASP A 30 15.55 -0.03 -12.96
CA ASP A 30 16.27 -0.61 -14.11
C ASP A 30 17.81 -0.60 -13.97
N CYS A 31 18.29 -0.90 -12.76
CA CYS A 31 19.70 -1.07 -12.47
C CYS A 31 19.90 -2.04 -11.30
N ASN A 32 21.07 -2.68 -11.28
CA ASN A 32 21.51 -3.45 -10.11
C ASN A 32 22.03 -2.51 -9.03
N LEU A 33 21.61 -2.78 -7.79
CA LEU A 33 21.86 -1.93 -6.64
C LEU A 33 22.65 -2.69 -5.59
N ASN A 34 23.72 -2.07 -5.09
CA ASN A 34 24.39 -2.54 -3.88
C ASN A 34 23.63 -1.99 -2.66
N LEU A 35 22.83 -2.84 -2.03
CA LEU A 35 21.98 -2.46 -0.89
C LEU A 35 22.78 -2.00 0.33
N ALA A 36 23.95 -2.60 0.58
CA ALA A 36 24.83 -2.20 1.68
C ALA A 36 25.39 -0.79 1.45
N GLU A 37 25.78 -0.49 0.21
CA GLU A 37 26.27 0.84 -0.17
C GLU A 37 25.19 1.92 -0.03
N ILE A 38 23.97 1.62 -0.48
CA ILE A 38 22.81 2.54 -0.29
C ILE A 38 22.62 2.79 1.21
N SER A 39 22.55 1.73 2.01
CA SER A 39 22.30 1.85 3.45
C SER A 39 23.40 2.62 4.18
N LEU A 40 24.66 2.50 3.73
CA LEU A 40 25.80 3.21 4.32
C LEU A 40 25.78 4.70 3.98
N LYS A 41 25.37 5.04 2.75
CA LYS A 41 25.42 6.42 2.24
C LYS A 41 24.14 7.22 2.52
N THR A 42 23.07 6.60 3.01
CA THR A 42 21.81 7.29 3.33
C THR A 42 21.48 7.26 4.82
N LYS A 43 21.00 8.39 5.38
CA LYS A 43 20.77 8.54 6.83
C LYS A 43 19.49 7.88 7.35
N ASN A 44 18.46 7.74 6.50
CA ASN A 44 17.14 7.24 6.89
C ASN A 44 16.82 5.91 6.20
N SER A 45 17.80 5.00 6.24
CA SER A 45 17.71 3.67 5.66
C SER A 45 18.12 2.60 6.66
N GLU A 46 17.40 1.49 6.64
CA GLU A 46 17.69 0.30 7.42
C GLU A 46 17.91 -0.88 6.47
N TYR A 47 18.98 -1.64 6.68
CA TYR A 47 19.27 -2.85 5.93
C TYR A 47 19.84 -3.93 6.84
N ASN A 48 19.15 -5.06 6.93
CA ASN A 48 19.64 -6.25 7.60
C ASN A 48 19.39 -7.47 6.70
N PRO A 49 20.39 -7.95 5.93
CA PRO A 49 20.22 -9.05 5.00
C PRO A 49 19.82 -10.37 5.66
N LYS A 50 20.05 -10.55 6.96
CA LYS A 50 19.61 -11.73 7.70
C LYS A 50 18.11 -11.72 7.98
N CYS A 51 17.49 -10.54 8.01
CA CYS A 51 16.06 -10.37 8.28
C CYS A 51 15.26 -10.15 7.00
N PHE A 52 15.76 -9.35 6.06
CA PHE A 52 15.00 -8.98 4.86
C PHE A 52 15.89 -8.54 3.69
N TYR A 53 15.59 -9.02 2.49
CA TYR A 53 16.36 -8.78 1.26
C TYR A 53 16.03 -7.45 0.56
N ALA A 54 15.84 -6.37 1.33
CA ALA A 54 15.59 -5.04 0.80
C ALA A 54 16.08 -3.96 1.77
N VAL A 55 16.45 -2.79 1.24
CA VAL A 55 16.67 -1.58 2.04
C VAL A 55 15.31 -0.96 2.34
N ILE A 56 15.05 -0.68 3.61
CA ILE A 56 13.89 0.07 4.05
C ILE A 56 14.29 1.53 4.14
N MET A 57 13.67 2.40 3.36
CA MET A 57 13.95 3.84 3.37
C MET A 57 12.70 4.64 3.73
N ARG A 58 12.85 5.71 4.53
CA ARG A 58 11.71 6.54 4.97
C ARG A 58 11.96 8.01 4.68
N ILE A 59 10.91 8.70 4.23
CA ILE A 59 10.89 10.16 4.07
C ILE A 59 9.68 10.74 4.80
N LYS A 60 9.79 12.01 5.22
CA LYS A 60 8.74 12.71 5.97
C LYS A 60 7.68 13.37 5.08
N GLU A 61 8.07 13.79 3.87
CA GLU A 61 7.21 14.60 3.00
C GLU A 61 7.26 14.07 1.55
N PRO A 62 6.18 13.42 1.05
CA PRO A 62 5.05 12.89 1.82
C PRO A 62 5.51 11.75 2.74
N LYS A 63 4.84 11.55 3.88
CA LYS A 63 5.24 10.55 4.90
C LYS A 63 5.10 9.13 4.37
N THR A 64 6.17 8.59 3.81
CA THR A 64 6.13 7.32 3.07
C THR A 64 7.31 6.41 3.40
N THR A 65 7.20 5.15 3.01
CA THR A 65 8.26 4.15 3.18
C THR A 65 8.47 3.39 1.88
N ALA A 66 9.72 3.26 1.47
CA ALA A 66 10.13 2.46 0.33
C ALA A 66 10.85 1.19 0.77
N LEU A 67 10.61 0.10 0.05
CA LEU A 67 11.41 -1.12 0.07
C LEU A 67 12.15 -1.19 -1.26
N ILE A 68 13.48 -1.18 -1.23
CA ILE A 68 14.33 -1.16 -2.42
C ILE A 68 15.08 -2.48 -2.52
N PHE A 69 14.88 -3.22 -3.61
CA PHE A 69 15.46 -4.53 -3.85
C PHE A 69 16.71 -4.44 -4.73
N ALA A 70 17.61 -5.42 -4.61
CA ALA A 70 18.91 -5.41 -5.30
C ALA A 70 18.80 -5.34 -6.84
N PHE A 71 17.73 -5.88 -7.42
CA PHE A 71 17.48 -5.86 -8.87
C PHE A 71 16.77 -4.59 -9.35
N GLY A 72 16.67 -3.55 -8.51
CA GLY A 72 16.13 -2.25 -8.89
C GLY A 72 14.61 -2.10 -8.73
N LYS A 73 13.86 -3.15 -8.40
CA LYS A 73 12.45 -2.98 -8.01
C LYS A 73 12.35 -2.19 -6.71
N MET A 74 11.38 -1.29 -6.65
CA MET A 74 11.04 -0.54 -5.46
C MET A 74 9.54 -0.62 -5.20
N VAL A 75 9.17 -0.86 -3.94
CA VAL A 75 7.79 -0.77 -3.44
C VAL A 75 7.68 0.49 -2.60
N CYS A 76 6.67 1.33 -2.83
CA CYS A 76 6.39 2.53 -2.05
C CYS A 76 5.03 2.39 -1.34
N THR A 77 4.96 2.80 -0.08
CA THR A 77 3.80 2.62 0.81
C THR A 77 3.53 3.86 1.67
N ARG A 78 2.35 3.90 2.30
CA ARG A 78 1.84 4.93 3.23
C ARG A 78 1.41 6.25 2.59
N ALA A 79 1.39 6.34 1.26
CA ALA A 79 0.79 7.48 0.59
C ALA A 79 -0.74 7.43 0.71
N LYS A 80 -1.40 8.59 0.77
CA LYS A 80 -2.87 8.68 0.81
C LYS A 80 -3.49 9.02 -0.54
N THR A 81 -2.68 9.53 -1.47
CA THR A 81 -3.09 9.82 -2.85
C THR A 81 -2.12 9.20 -3.87
N GLU A 82 -2.59 8.96 -5.09
CA GLU A 82 -1.75 8.44 -6.16
C GLU A 82 -0.59 9.41 -6.46
N GLN A 83 -0.89 10.70 -6.45
CA GLN A 83 0.05 11.79 -6.68
C GLN A 83 1.16 11.79 -5.62
N GLU A 84 0.80 11.68 -4.34
CA GLU A 84 1.78 11.51 -3.25
C GLU A 84 2.63 10.27 -3.43
N SER A 85 2.02 9.14 -3.81
CA SER A 85 2.72 7.87 -4.02
C SER A 85 3.76 8.00 -5.14
N ARG A 86 3.38 8.61 -6.27
CA ARG A 86 4.27 8.86 -7.41
C ARG A 86 5.38 9.85 -7.05
N LEU A 87 5.05 10.93 -6.32
CA LEU A 87 6.02 11.91 -5.86
C LEU A 87 7.05 11.28 -4.90
N ALA A 88 6.59 10.47 -3.94
CA ALA A 88 7.43 9.73 -3.01
C ALA A 88 8.38 8.79 -3.76
N ALA A 89 7.85 7.97 -4.66
CA ALA A 89 8.65 7.05 -5.46
C ALA A 89 9.74 7.79 -6.26
N ARG A 90 9.42 8.96 -6.85
CA ARG A 90 10.43 9.80 -7.53
C ARG A 90 11.48 10.35 -6.57
N LYS A 91 11.09 10.76 -5.37
CA LYS A 91 12.03 11.23 -4.33
C LYS A 91 12.99 10.11 -3.92
N PHE A 92 12.50 8.90 -3.69
CA PHE A 92 13.35 7.74 -3.40
C PHE A 92 14.30 7.41 -4.54
N ALA A 93 13.80 7.34 -5.78
CA ALA A 93 14.62 7.13 -6.97
C ALA A 93 15.75 8.19 -7.09
N ARG A 94 15.44 9.46 -6.79
CA ARG A 94 16.43 10.54 -6.78
C ARG A 94 17.48 10.38 -5.69
N VAL A 95 17.12 9.88 -4.52
CA VAL A 95 18.09 9.56 -3.45
C VAL A 95 19.05 8.49 -3.94
N VAL A 96 18.55 7.38 -4.50
CA VAL A 96 19.39 6.30 -5.05
C VAL A 96 20.29 6.81 -6.17
N GLN A 97 19.79 7.69 -7.03
CA GLN A 97 20.59 8.33 -8.07
C GLN A 97 21.73 9.18 -7.50
N LYS A 98 21.49 9.93 -6.41
CA LYS A 98 22.51 10.74 -5.73
C LYS A 98 23.60 9.90 -5.05
N VAL A 99 23.31 8.65 -4.72
CA VAL A 99 24.30 7.71 -4.17
C VAL A 99 25.33 7.29 -5.22
N GLY A 100 24.96 7.32 -6.51
CA GLY A 100 25.83 7.01 -7.65
C GLY A 100 25.27 6.01 -8.65
N PHE A 101 24.05 5.50 -8.44
CA PHE A 101 23.45 4.49 -9.33
C PHE A 101 22.75 5.11 -10.54
N LEU A 102 22.83 4.44 -11.70
CA LEU A 102 22.16 4.83 -12.94
C LEU A 102 20.68 4.43 -12.92
N VAL A 103 19.89 5.22 -12.18
CA VAL A 103 18.46 4.99 -11.98
C VAL A 103 17.64 5.47 -13.18
N ARG A 104 16.68 4.64 -13.60
CA ARG A 104 15.55 5.02 -14.47
C ARG A 104 14.26 4.98 -13.65
N PHE A 105 13.20 5.66 -14.08
CA PHE A 105 11.93 5.62 -13.37
C PHE A 105 10.87 5.02 -14.30
N ASN A 106 10.76 3.69 -14.30
CA ASN A 106 9.94 2.96 -15.26
C ASN A 106 8.92 2.06 -14.58
N GLY A 107 7.78 1.83 -15.25
CA GLY A 107 6.75 0.90 -14.75
C GLY A 107 6.14 1.29 -13.41
N PHE A 108 5.96 2.59 -13.14
CA PHE A 108 5.21 3.03 -11.97
C PHE A 108 3.77 2.51 -12.06
N ARG A 109 3.32 1.79 -11.04
CA ARG A 109 1.98 1.19 -10.97
C ARG A 109 1.45 1.16 -9.55
N ILE A 110 0.18 1.50 -9.37
CA ILE A 110 -0.54 1.23 -8.12
C ILE A 110 -0.87 -0.26 -8.03
N GLN A 111 -0.47 -0.89 -6.93
CA GLN A 111 -0.66 -2.32 -6.68
C GLN A 111 -1.84 -2.59 -5.77
N ASN A 112 -2.05 -1.74 -4.76
CA ASN A 112 -3.13 -1.88 -3.80
C ASN A 112 -3.54 -0.52 -3.23
N MET A 113 -4.80 -0.42 -2.82
CA MET A 113 -5.35 0.72 -2.11
C MET A 113 -6.16 0.20 -0.92
N VAL A 114 -6.00 0.82 0.24
CA VAL A 114 -6.75 0.52 1.46
C VAL A 114 -7.65 1.71 1.75
N GLY A 115 -8.96 1.45 1.79
CA GLY A 115 -9.97 2.42 2.21
C GLY A 115 -10.55 2.06 3.58
N SER A 116 -11.04 3.05 4.31
CA SER A 116 -11.79 2.86 5.55
C SER A 116 -12.99 3.80 5.59
N CYS A 117 -14.11 3.34 6.15
CA CYS A 117 -15.26 4.18 6.46
C CYS A 117 -15.77 3.85 7.87
N ASP A 118 -16.53 4.78 8.45
CA ASP A 118 -17.22 4.59 9.73
C ASP A 118 -18.71 4.86 9.50
N VAL A 119 -19.54 3.85 9.77
CA VAL A 119 -20.98 3.87 9.56
C VAL A 119 -21.74 4.58 10.69
N LYS A 120 -21.09 4.95 11.79
CA LYS A 120 -21.65 5.73 12.92
C LYS A 120 -22.80 5.07 13.71
N PHE A 121 -23.04 3.78 13.52
CA PHE A 121 -23.97 2.98 14.32
C PHE A 121 -23.42 1.57 14.56
N PRO A 122 -23.82 0.88 15.64
CA PRO A 122 -23.35 -0.47 15.94
C PRO A 122 -23.92 -1.49 14.93
N VAL A 123 -23.09 -2.47 14.55
CA VAL A 123 -23.44 -3.54 13.62
C VAL A 123 -23.41 -4.89 14.35
N ARG A 124 -24.48 -5.69 14.20
CA ARG A 124 -24.57 -7.06 14.73
C ARG A 124 -23.98 -8.05 13.73
N LEU A 125 -22.76 -8.52 13.99
CA LEU A 125 -22.01 -9.37 13.06
C LEU A 125 -22.65 -10.77 12.91
N GLU A 126 -23.32 -11.25 13.95
CA GLU A 126 -24.00 -12.54 13.99
C GLU A 126 -25.12 -12.64 12.96
N ASN A 127 -25.83 -11.53 12.71
CA ASN A 127 -26.88 -11.49 11.70
C ASN A 127 -26.28 -11.55 10.29
N ILE A 128 -25.20 -10.79 10.05
CA ILE A 128 -24.54 -10.70 8.74
C ILE A 128 -23.96 -12.06 8.33
N ILE A 129 -23.30 -12.78 9.24
CA ILE A 129 -22.74 -14.10 8.93
C ILE A 129 -23.85 -15.14 8.68
N CYS A 130 -25.00 -15.02 9.34
CA CYS A 130 -26.14 -15.90 9.14
C CYS A 130 -26.73 -15.73 7.73
N GLU A 131 -26.91 -14.48 7.30
CA GLU A 131 -27.52 -14.14 6.00
C GLU A 131 -26.52 -14.28 4.83
N HIS A 132 -25.23 -14.00 5.06
CA HIS A 132 -24.20 -13.93 4.01
C HIS A 132 -23.02 -14.88 4.26
N ARG A 133 -23.29 -16.08 4.77
CA ARG A 133 -22.26 -17.08 5.14
C ARG A 133 -21.27 -17.43 4.02
N VAL A 134 -21.71 -17.39 2.76
CA VAL A 134 -20.88 -17.76 1.61
C VAL A 134 -19.75 -16.76 1.34
N TYR A 135 -19.96 -15.49 1.70
CA TYR A 135 -19.02 -14.39 1.44
C TYR A 135 -18.39 -13.82 2.70
N SER A 136 -18.73 -14.37 3.86
CA SER A 136 -18.35 -13.81 5.16
C SER A 136 -17.63 -14.85 6.01
N VAL A 137 -16.54 -14.45 6.65
CA VAL A 137 -15.79 -15.23 7.62
C VAL A 137 -15.74 -14.45 8.92
N TYR A 138 -16.24 -15.04 10.00
CA TYR A 138 -16.21 -14.45 11.32
C TYR A 138 -15.72 -15.48 12.35
N GLU A 139 -14.51 -15.25 12.85
CA GLU A 139 -13.88 -16.07 13.89
C GLU A 139 -13.32 -15.17 14.99
N SER A 140 -14.16 -14.85 15.99
CA SER A 140 -13.84 -13.90 17.06
C SER A 140 -12.61 -14.27 17.91
N LYS A 141 -12.20 -15.54 17.89
CA LYS A 141 -10.98 -16.02 18.55
C LYS A 141 -9.70 -15.66 17.77
N ILE A 142 -9.79 -15.46 16.46
CA ILE A 142 -8.67 -15.14 15.57
C ILE A 142 -8.65 -13.65 15.25
N PHE A 143 -9.81 -13.07 14.95
CA PHE A 143 -9.96 -11.68 14.58
C PHE A 143 -11.32 -11.15 15.02
N LEU A 144 -11.33 -9.96 15.63
CA LEU A 144 -12.55 -9.38 16.20
C LEU A 144 -13.52 -8.82 15.15
N GLY A 145 -13.07 -8.62 13.91
CA GLY A 145 -13.91 -8.18 12.80
C GLY A 145 -14.46 -9.32 11.97
N LEU A 146 -15.52 -9.04 11.20
CA LEU A 146 -16.01 -9.92 10.15
C LEU A 146 -15.29 -9.58 8.84
N ILE A 147 -14.78 -10.61 8.16
CA ILE A 147 -14.10 -10.49 6.86
C ILE A 147 -15.12 -10.82 5.77
N ILE A 148 -15.26 -9.95 4.77
CA ILE A 148 -16.11 -10.17 3.59
C ILE A 148 -15.21 -10.30 2.37
N GLY A 149 -15.40 -11.34 1.55
CA GLY A 149 -14.56 -11.64 0.38
C GLY A 149 -15.23 -12.51 -0.67
#